data_AF-A0A1R3HGN2-F1
#
_entry.id   AF-A0A1R3HGN2-F1
#
_cell.length_a   1.000
_cell.length_b   1.000
_cell.length_c   1.000
_cell.angle_alpha   90.00
_cell.angle_beta   90.00
_cell.angle_gamma   90.00
#
_symmetry.space_group_name_H-M   'P 1'
#
loop_
_entity.id
_entity.type
_entity.pdbx_description
1 polymer ?
#
loop_
_entity_poly.entity_id
_entity_poly.type
_entity_poly.pdbx_seq_one_letter_code
_entity_poly.pdbx_strand_id
1 'polypeptide(L)'
;MTSRLASVVITLDMERIQDAQLYIDANVVKKSILQTPKIKLKEQVLDVGKLQVVPPDDRSKIHFDLHSLKNLLPLIVGIKIVERAVIAEKKNEKQKDQKEKFMGLRVVMGIEGINERKTFSNHVMEMEQILGIEAARTCMSMFIMTWPIME
;
A
#
# COMPACT_ATOMS: atom_id res chain seq x y z
N MET A 1 25.11 7.95 -35.21
CA MET A 1 24.06 8.44 -34.28
C MET A 1 23.83 7.38 -33.23
N THR A 2 24.32 7.56 -32.00
CA THR A 2 24.15 6.59 -30.91
C THR A 2 22.72 6.67 -30.37
N SER A 3 21.94 5.63 -30.58
CA SER A 3 20.64 5.45 -29.94
C SER A 3 20.83 5.54 -28.42
N ARG A 4 20.30 6.60 -27.80
CA ARG A 4 20.31 6.74 -26.34
C ARG A 4 19.28 5.77 -25.77
N LEU A 5 19.71 4.56 -25.44
CA LEU A 5 18.91 3.63 -24.65
C LEU A 5 18.97 4.08 -23.20
N ALA A 6 17.81 4.39 -22.62
CA ALA A 6 17.69 4.70 -21.21
C ALA A 6 16.92 3.57 -20.54
N SER A 7 17.36 3.11 -19.37
CA SER A 7 16.67 2.08 -18.60
C SER A 7 16.70 2.40 -17.13
N VAL A 8 15.65 2.03 -16.40
CA VAL A 8 15.62 2.10 -14.94
C VAL A 8 15.84 0.70 -14.39
N VAL A 9 16.84 0.55 -13.53
CA VAL A 9 17.13 -0.69 -12.81
C VAL A 9 16.61 -0.53 -11.39
N ILE A 10 15.76 -1.46 -10.98
CA ILE A 10 15.14 -1.53 -9.65
C ILE A 10 15.80 -2.71 -8.94
N THR A 11 16.47 -2.42 -7.84
CA THR A 11 17.08 -3.42 -6.96
C THR A 11 16.25 -3.53 -5.69
N LEU A 12 15.73 -4.72 -5.41
CA LEU A 12 15.01 -5.01 -4.18
C LEU A 12 15.99 -5.36 -3.07
N ASP A 13 15.78 -4.78 -1.90
CA ASP A 13 16.51 -5.12 -0.69
C ASP A 13 15.85 -6.34 -0.03
N MET A 14 16.40 -7.51 -0.33
CA MET A 14 15.84 -8.78 0.13
C MET A 14 16.00 -8.97 1.65
N GLU A 15 17.00 -8.35 2.28
CA GLU A 15 17.19 -8.41 3.74
C GLU A 15 16.01 -7.72 4.45
N ARG A 16 15.67 -6.51 4.00
CA ARG A 16 14.54 -5.74 4.55
C ARG A 16 13.19 -6.42 4.30
N ILE A 17 13.03 -7.05 3.14
CA ILE A 17 11.81 -7.78 2.79
C ILE A 17 11.63 -9.00 3.72
N GLN A 18 12.71 -9.72 4.00
CA GLN A 18 12.71 -10.86 4.92
C GLN A 18 12.45 -10.43 6.37
N ASP A 19 13.10 -9.36 6.85
CA ASP A 19 12.89 -8.80 8.19
C ASP A 19 11.44 -8.36 8.40
N ALA A 20 10.84 -7.76 7.37
CA ALA A 20 9.45 -7.32 7.39
C ALA A 20 8.44 -8.46 7.10
N GLN A 21 8.93 -9.69 6.88
CA GLN A 21 8.12 -10.87 6.53
C GLN A 21 7.20 -10.65 5.31
N LEU A 22 7.66 -9.84 4.36
CA LEU A 22 6.90 -9.51 3.16
C LEU A 22 7.17 -10.55 2.07
N TYR A 23 6.11 -11.11 1.48
CA TYR A 23 6.23 -12.02 0.34
C TYR A 23 6.27 -11.25 -0.98
N ILE A 24 7.38 -10.55 -1.25
CA ILE A 24 7.54 -9.67 -2.42
C ILE A 24 8.75 -10.10 -3.25
N ASP A 25 8.50 -10.42 -4.52
CA ASP A 25 9.53 -10.74 -5.53
C ASP A 25 9.56 -9.70 -6.66
N ALA A 26 10.63 -9.68 -7.47
CA ALA A 26 10.68 -8.89 -8.70
C ALA A 26 9.50 -9.16 -9.64
N ASN A 27 8.96 -10.38 -9.64
CA ASN A 27 7.76 -10.75 -10.42
C ASN A 27 6.48 -10.10 -9.89
N VAL A 28 6.36 -9.92 -8.58
CA VAL A 28 5.22 -9.23 -7.96
C VAL A 28 5.28 -7.75 -8.33
N VAL A 29 6.46 -7.14 -8.16
CA VAL A 29 6.70 -5.74 -8.53
C VAL A 29 6.43 -5.50 -10.01
N LYS A 30 6.88 -6.42 -10.88
CA LYS A 30 6.58 -6.42 -12.32
C LYS A 30 5.07 -6.36 -12.60
N LYS A 31 4.30 -7.29 -12.02
CA LYS A 31 2.83 -7.34 -12.19
C LYS A 31 2.18 -6.03 -11.73
N SER A 32 2.61 -5.49 -10.60
CA SER A 32 2.06 -4.25 -10.06
C SER A 32 2.38 -3.03 -10.95
N ILE A 33 3.54 -3.00 -11.59
CA ILE A 33 3.89 -1.97 -12.59
C ILE A 33 2.98 -2.09 -13.83
N LEU A 34 2.79 -3.30 -14.36
CA LEU A 34 1.91 -3.55 -15.52
C LEU A 34 0.45 -3.17 -15.28
N GLN A 35 -0.05 -3.37 -14.06
CA GLN A 35 -1.43 -3.02 -13.70
C GLN A 35 -1.68 -1.51 -13.67
N THR A 36 -0.64 -0.69 -13.71
CA THR A 36 -0.81 0.77 -13.71
C THR A 36 -1.23 1.27 -15.10
N PRO A 37 -2.43 1.89 -15.23
CA PRO A 37 -3.02 2.21 -16.52
C PRO A 37 -2.28 3.26 -17.37
N LYS A 38 -1.30 3.97 -16.81
CA LYS A 38 -0.63 5.09 -17.49
C LYS A 38 0.67 4.73 -18.20
N ILE A 39 1.18 3.50 -18.07
CA ILE A 39 2.55 3.20 -18.43
C ILE A 39 2.63 1.91 -19.27
N LYS A 40 2.79 2.04 -20.59
CA LYS A 40 3.02 0.92 -21.52
C LYS A 40 4.53 0.71 -21.71
N LEU A 41 5.16 -0.10 -20.86
CA LEU A 41 6.61 -0.36 -20.90
C LEU A 41 6.94 -1.74 -21.48
N LYS A 42 8.14 -1.88 -22.05
CA LYS A 42 8.77 -3.18 -22.31
C LYS A 42 9.70 -3.48 -21.14
N GLU A 43 9.37 -4.47 -20.33
CA GLU A 43 10.11 -4.80 -19.11
C GLU A 43 10.86 -6.14 -19.26
N GLN A 44 12.03 -6.21 -18.62
CA GLN A 44 12.85 -7.41 -18.55
C GLN A 44 13.23 -7.67 -17.09
N VAL A 45 12.81 -8.84 -16.57
CA VAL A 45 13.27 -9.32 -15.26
C VAL A 45 14.66 -9.90 -15.48
N LEU A 46 15.66 -9.34 -14.80
CA LEU A 46 17.04 -9.83 -14.88
C LEU A 46 17.30 -10.91 -13.82
N ASP A 47 16.72 -10.74 -12.62
CA ASP A 47 16.96 -11.62 -11.47
C ASP A 47 15.79 -11.56 -10.46
N VAL A 48 15.75 -12.46 -9.47
CA VAL A 48 14.71 -12.55 -8.43
C VAL A 48 14.57 -11.23 -7.64
N GLY A 49 15.68 -10.52 -7.44
CA GLY A 49 15.72 -9.22 -6.76
C GLY A 49 15.99 -8.02 -7.67
N LYS A 50 16.12 -8.21 -8.99
CA LYS A 50 16.47 -7.11 -9.92
C LYS A 50 15.55 -7.07 -11.13
N LEU A 51 14.89 -5.93 -11.31
CA LEU A 51 14.00 -5.65 -12.42
C LEU A 51 14.57 -4.52 -13.27
N GLN A 52 14.65 -4.71 -14.60
CA GLN A 52 14.99 -3.64 -15.53
C GLN A 52 13.77 -3.25 -16.34
N VAL A 53 13.48 -1.95 -16.31
CA VAL A 53 12.37 -1.35 -17.01
C VAL A 53 12.89 -0.51 -18.16
N VAL A 54 12.48 -0.83 -19.39
CA VAL A 54 12.87 -0.12 -20.60
C VAL A 54 11.65 0.65 -21.14
N PRO A 55 11.74 1.98 -21.28
CA PRO A 55 10.68 2.79 -21.86
C PRO A 55 10.49 2.48 -23.35
N PRO A 56 9.27 2.67 -23.88
CA PRO A 56 9.04 2.60 -25.32
C PRO A 56 9.85 3.68 -26.05
N ASP A 57 10.18 3.42 -27.31
CA ASP A 57 11.19 4.09 -28.16
C ASP A 57 10.88 5.57 -28.52
N ASP A 58 9.99 6.24 -27.79
CA ASP A 58 9.52 7.58 -28.09
C ASP A 58 10.53 8.64 -27.58
N ARG A 59 11.54 8.91 -28.43
CA ARG A 59 12.77 9.66 -28.16
C ARG A 59 12.61 11.02 -27.46
N SER A 60 11.45 11.67 -27.58
CA SER A 60 11.18 13.00 -27.02
C SER A 60 10.65 12.96 -25.57
N LYS A 61 10.07 11.84 -25.13
CA LYS A 61 9.37 11.73 -23.82
C LYS A 61 10.07 10.83 -22.80
N ILE A 62 11.12 10.12 -23.22
CA ILE A 62 11.89 9.18 -22.38
C ILE A 62 12.21 9.75 -21.00
N HIS A 63 12.69 11.00 -20.90
CA HIS A 63 13.05 11.61 -19.62
C HIS A 63 11.84 11.82 -18.68
N PHE A 64 10.71 12.25 -19.22
CA PHE A 64 9.48 12.46 -18.45
C PHE A 64 8.86 11.14 -18.01
N ASP A 65 8.85 10.14 -18.90
CA ASP A 65 8.31 8.82 -18.62
C ASP A 65 9.13 8.10 -17.54
N LEU A 66 10.47 8.18 -17.61
CA LEU A 66 11.35 7.60 -16.60
C LEU A 66 11.23 8.31 -15.25
N HIS A 67 11.08 9.64 -15.23
CA HIS A 67 10.89 10.38 -14.00
C HIS A 67 9.52 10.09 -13.36
N SER A 68 8.47 10.00 -14.19
CA SER A 68 7.14 9.60 -13.75
C SER A 68 7.13 8.19 -13.17
N LEU A 69 7.82 7.25 -13.82
CA LEU A 69 7.99 5.89 -13.33
C LEU A 69 8.69 5.89 -11.96
N LYS A 70 9.82 6.60 -11.82
CA LYS A 70 10.55 6.69 -10.55
C LYS A 70 9.67 7.17 -9.40
N ASN A 71 8.82 8.18 -9.65
CA ASN A 71 7.93 8.72 -8.63
C ASN A 71 6.74 7.79 -8.33
N LEU A 72 6.38 6.91 -9.26
CA LEU A 72 5.28 5.97 -9.10
C LEU A 72 5.72 4.69 -8.37
N LEU A 73 6.97 4.25 -8.49
CA LEU A 73 7.47 3.01 -7.88
C LEU A 73 7.11 2.82 -6.39
N PRO A 74 7.21 3.83 -5.50
CA PRO A 74 6.84 3.67 -4.09
C PRO A 74 5.35 3.40 -3.88
N LEU A 75 4.49 3.83 -4.80
CA LEU A 75 3.02 3.71 -4.70
C LEU A 75 2.49 2.37 -5.25
N ILE A 76 3.34 1.59 -5.90
CA ILE A 76 2.96 0.36 -6.60
C ILE A 76 3.03 -0.86 -5.68
N VAL A 77 3.84 -0.79 -4.62
CA VAL A 77 4.08 -1.90 -3.69
C VAL A 77 3.33 -1.63 -2.39
N GLY A 78 2.10 -2.14 -2.28
CA GLY A 78 1.29 -2.06 -1.05
C GLY A 78 -0.14 -1.54 -1.26
N ILE A 79 -0.87 -1.36 -0.15
CA ILE A 79 -2.23 -0.83 -0.15
C ILE A 79 -2.15 0.70 -0.20
N LYS A 80 -2.47 1.29 -1.35
CA LYS A 80 -2.37 2.75 -1.61
C LYS A 80 -3.09 3.65 -0.60
N ILE A 81 -4.12 3.12 0.06
CA ILE A 81 -4.99 3.89 0.97
C ILE A 81 -4.40 3.93 2.39
N VAL A 82 -3.49 3.01 2.72
CA VAL A 82 -2.90 2.88 4.05
C VAL A 82 -1.52 3.54 4.07
N GLU A 83 -1.39 4.63 4.81
CA GLU A 83 -0.11 5.34 4.96
C GLU A 83 0.81 4.69 6.00
N ARG A 84 0.26 4.20 7.13
CA ARG A 84 1.06 3.63 8.22
C ARG A 84 0.25 2.66 9.08
N ALA A 85 0.86 1.52 9.40
CA ALA A 85 0.38 0.57 10.39
C ALA A 85 1.26 0.61 11.65
N VAL A 86 0.65 0.50 12.83
CA VAL A 86 1.37 0.44 14.12
C VAL A 86 0.80 -0.71 14.94
N ILE A 87 1.67 -1.65 15.30
CA ILE A 87 1.29 -2.79 16.14
C ILE A 87 1.47 -2.37 17.60
N ALA A 88 0.36 -2.20 18.31
CA ALA A 88 0.35 -1.97 19.75
C ALA A 88 0.08 -3.29 20.48
N GLU A 89 0.89 -3.63 21.48
CA GLU A 89 0.63 -4.77 22.35
C GLU A 89 -0.10 -4.30 23.62
N LYS A 90 -1.31 -4.83 23.88
CA LYS A 90 -1.99 -4.59 25.17
C LYS A 90 -1.40 -5.54 26.22
N LYS A 91 -0.95 -4.98 27.34
CA LYS A 91 -0.21 -5.71 28.39
C LYS A 91 -1.01 -6.76 29.18
N ASN A 92 -2.34 -6.85 29.07
CA ASN A 92 -3.14 -7.64 30.02
C ASN A 92 -4.04 -8.73 29.42
N GLU A 93 -4.11 -8.90 28.10
CA GLU A 93 -4.79 -10.05 27.51
C GLU A 93 -3.93 -10.57 26.37
N LYS A 94 -3.91 -11.89 26.17
CA LYS A 94 -3.14 -12.60 25.12
C LYS A 94 -3.56 -12.23 23.68
N GLN A 95 -4.21 -11.09 23.48
CA GLN A 95 -4.67 -10.58 22.20
C GLN A 95 -3.89 -9.29 21.87
N LYS A 96 -3.10 -9.34 20.79
CA LYS A 96 -2.50 -8.16 20.20
C LYS A 96 -3.62 -7.36 19.52
N ASP A 97 -4.11 -6.33 20.19
CA ASP A 97 -5.02 -5.37 19.56
C ASP A 97 -4.19 -4.43 18.67
N GLN A 98 -4.22 -4.67 17.36
CA GLN A 98 -3.68 -3.73 16.38
C GLN A 98 -4.55 -2.46 16.38
N LYS A 99 -4.04 -1.39 17.00
CA LYS A 99 -4.61 -0.05 16.90
C LYS A 99 -4.00 0.64 15.70
N GLU A 100 -4.69 0.58 14.59
CA GLU A 100 -4.21 1.15 13.34
C GLU A 100 -5.02 2.39 12.97
N LYS A 101 -4.35 3.44 12.49
CA LYS A 101 -4.99 4.63 11.92
C LYS A 101 -5.07 4.40 10.43
N PHE A 102 -6.25 4.04 9.93
CA PHE A 102 -6.46 3.81 8.52
C PHE A 102 -7.57 4.67 7.97
N MET A 103 -7.43 5.01 6.69
CA MET A 103 -8.56 5.15 5.78
C MET A 103 -8.59 3.89 4.90
N GLY A 104 -9.78 3.44 4.50
CA GLY A 104 -9.96 2.23 3.69
C GLY A 104 -10.40 1.00 4.48
N LEU A 105 -11.29 1.15 5.46
CA LEU A 105 -11.83 0.06 6.29
C LEU A 105 -12.33 -1.13 5.45
N ARG A 106 -12.94 -0.88 4.29
CA ARG A 106 -13.46 -1.92 3.40
C ARG A 106 -12.35 -2.86 2.92
N VAL A 107 -11.19 -2.30 2.58
CA VAL A 107 -10.05 -3.08 2.11
C VAL A 107 -9.47 -3.86 3.28
N VAL A 108 -9.30 -3.20 4.43
CA VAL A 108 -8.74 -3.80 5.66
C VAL A 108 -9.58 -5.00 6.11
N MET A 109 -10.91 -4.87 6.18
CA MET A 109 -11.80 -5.99 6.56
C MET A 109 -11.73 -7.19 5.59
N GLY A 110 -11.24 -7.00 4.36
CA GLY A 110 -11.07 -8.06 3.36
C GLY A 110 -9.72 -8.75 3.39
N ILE A 111 -8.79 -8.33 4.27
CA ILE A 111 -7.45 -8.92 4.38
C ILE A 111 -7.52 -10.13 5.31
N GLU A 112 -6.91 -11.23 4.87
CA GLU A 112 -6.81 -12.45 5.67
C GLU A 112 -6.01 -12.21 6.97
N GLY A 113 -6.51 -12.74 8.08
CA GLY A 113 -5.91 -12.59 9.41
C GLY A 113 -6.45 -11.40 10.22
N ILE A 114 -7.28 -10.55 9.63
CA ILE A 114 -7.96 -9.46 10.33
C ILE A 114 -9.32 -9.94 10.85
N ASN A 115 -9.66 -9.61 12.11
CA ASN A 115 -10.98 -9.90 12.67
C ASN A 115 -11.95 -8.76 12.39
N GLU A 116 -12.77 -8.93 11.35
CA GLU A 116 -13.69 -7.92 10.84
C GLU A 116 -14.75 -7.48 11.86
N ARG A 117 -15.05 -8.31 12.87
CA ARG A 117 -16.00 -7.97 13.93
C ARG A 117 -15.41 -7.07 15.01
N LYS A 118 -14.08 -7.02 15.10
CA LYS A 118 -13.34 -6.21 16.08
C LYS A 118 -12.68 -4.99 15.45
N THR A 119 -12.64 -4.89 14.13
CA THR A 119 -12.11 -3.71 13.43
C THR A 119 -13.05 -2.52 13.52
N PHE A 120 -12.48 -1.35 13.76
CA PHE A 120 -13.22 -0.10 13.87
C PHE A 120 -12.43 1.05 13.23
N SER A 121 -13.12 1.93 12.51
CA SER A 121 -12.56 3.17 11.95
C SER A 121 -13.09 4.38 12.72
N ASN A 122 -12.24 5.38 12.89
CA ASN A 122 -12.62 6.67 13.48
C ASN A 122 -13.35 7.58 12.48
N HIS A 123 -13.44 7.19 11.21
CA HIS A 123 -14.06 8.00 10.16
C HIS A 123 -15.55 7.67 10.02
N VAL A 124 -16.43 8.52 10.58
CA VAL A 124 -17.89 8.29 10.64
C VAL A 124 -18.52 8.05 9.26
N MET A 125 -18.16 8.87 8.25
CA MET A 125 -18.70 8.70 6.89
C MET A 125 -18.27 7.37 6.25
N GLU A 126 -17.09 6.85 6.62
CA GLU A 126 -16.61 5.58 6.09
C GLU A 126 -17.38 4.43 6.74
N MET A 127 -17.66 4.53 8.05
CA MET A 127 -18.54 3.59 8.74
C MET A 127 -19.94 3.57 8.16
N GLU A 128 -20.51 4.73 7.83
CA GLU A 128 -21.81 4.82 7.17
C GLU A 128 -21.80 4.11 5.81
N GLN A 129 -20.79 4.37 4.98
CA GLN A 129 -20.70 3.80 3.62
C GLN A 129 -20.43 2.30 3.58
N ILE A 130 -19.83 1.72 4.63
CA ILE A 130 -19.43 0.30 4.65
C ILE A 130 -20.39 -0.54 5.51
N LEU A 131 -20.74 -0.04 6.70
CA LEU A 131 -21.51 -0.77 7.70
C LEU A 131 -22.93 -0.20 7.92
N GLY A 132 -23.20 1.00 7.41
CA GLY A 132 -24.52 1.64 7.45
C GLY A 132 -24.68 2.66 8.58
N ILE A 133 -25.87 3.29 8.60
CA ILE A 133 -26.19 4.43 9.48
C ILE A 133 -26.12 4.08 10.98
N GLU A 134 -26.40 2.83 11.35
CA GLU A 134 -26.41 2.41 12.74
C GLU A 134 -24.98 2.32 13.29
N ALA A 135 -24.05 1.81 12.49
CA ALA A 135 -22.62 1.80 12.82
C ALA A 135 -22.05 3.22 12.91
N ALA A 136 -22.48 4.12 12.02
CA ALA A 136 -22.10 5.54 12.07
C ALA A 136 -22.59 6.21 13.36
N ARG A 137 -23.82 5.93 13.80
CA ARG A 137 -24.37 6.43 15.07
C ARG A 137 -23.54 5.96 16.25
N THR A 138 -23.27 4.65 16.33
CA THR A 138 -22.43 4.08 17.40
C THR A 138 -21.02 4.67 17.38
N CYS A 139 -20.44 4.90 16.19
CA CYS A 139 -19.14 5.53 16.03
C CYS A 139 -19.13 6.95 16.60
N MET A 140 -20.14 7.76 16.31
CA MET A 140 -20.27 9.11 16.88
C MET A 140 -20.41 9.07 18.40
N SER A 141 -21.29 8.21 18.93
CA SER A 141 -21.48 8.08 20.37
C SER A 141 -20.18 7.64 21.08
N MET A 142 -19.47 6.66 20.51
CA MET A 142 -18.19 6.20 21.06
C MET A 142 -17.14 7.32 21.05
N PHE A 143 -17.03 8.04 19.94
CA PHE A 143 -16.07 9.14 19.81
C PHE A 143 -16.29 10.23 20.86
N ILE A 144 -17.54 10.67 21.05
CA ILE A 144 -17.92 11.68 22.06
C ILE A 144 -17.59 11.20 23.47
N MET A 145 -17.85 9.92 23.80
CA MET A 145 -17.55 9.37 25.12
C MET A 145 -16.04 9.22 25.37
N THR A 146 -15.24 8.96 24.34
CA THR A 146 -13.78 8.84 24.47
C THR A 146 -13.03 10.18 24.46
N TRP A 147 -13.66 11.25 24.00
CA TRP A 147 -13.08 12.60 23.97
C TRP A 147 -12.62 13.13 25.35
N PRO A 148 -13.42 13.04 26.44
CA PRO A 148 -13.00 13.50 27.77
C PRO A 148 -11.91 12.65 28.44
N ILE A 149 -11.46 11.56 27.80
CA ILE A 149 -10.41 10.66 28.32
C ILE A 149 -9.04 10.98 27.67
N MET A 150 -9.00 11.83 26.64
CA MET A 150 -7.78 12.22 25.92
C MET A 150 -7.22 13.61 26.30
N GLU A 151 -7.92 14.38 27.15
CA GLU A 151 -7.38 15.55 27.88
C GLU A 151 -6.78 15.13 29.22
#